data_AF-A0AA40A246-F1
#
_entry.id   AF-A0AA40A246-F1
#
_cell.length_a   1.000
_cell.length_b   1.000
_cell.length_c   1.000
_cell.angle_alpha   90.00
_cell.angle_beta   90.00
_cell.angle_gamma   90.00
#
_symmetry.space_group_name_H-M   'P 1'
#
loop_
_entity.id
_entity.type
_entity.pdbx_description
1 polymer ?
#
loop_
_entity_poly.entity_id
_entity_poly.type
_entity_poly.pdbx_seq_one_letter_code
_entity_poly.pdbx_strand_id
1 'polypeptide(L)' 'MAAVAQIYNTLPTLGDANARFVDREPTLRELADLLAQYGNIFGICLVHSHCKLADGEICSPKGTFPSPNRIGMSSSTI' A
#
# COMPACT_ATOMS: atom_id res chain seq x y z
N MET A 1 -5.90 19.35 -2.45
CA MET A 1 -5.48 17.94 -2.54
C MET A 1 -4.48 17.67 -1.42
N ALA A 2 -4.84 16.92 -0.38
CA ALA A 2 -3.83 16.24 0.42
C ALA A 2 -3.23 15.16 -0.49
N ALA A 3 -2.13 15.50 -1.17
CA ALA A 3 -1.84 15.00 -2.50
C ALA A 3 -1.15 13.63 -2.47
N VAL A 4 -1.85 12.56 -2.08
CA VAL A 4 -1.41 11.14 -2.13
C VAL A 4 -0.17 10.81 -1.28
N ALA A 5 0.95 11.51 -1.45
CA ALA A 5 2.16 11.45 -0.66
C ALA A 5 1.91 11.62 0.84
N GLN A 6 1.06 12.58 1.24
CA GLN A 6 0.70 12.75 2.65
C GLN A 6 0.01 11.50 3.22
N ILE A 7 -0.93 10.90 2.49
CA ILE A 7 -1.63 9.68 2.92
C ILE A 7 -0.65 8.49 2.95
N TYR A 8 0.15 8.32 1.90
CA TYR A 8 1.14 7.25 1.81
C TYR A 8 2.16 7.30 2.95
N ASN A 9 2.64 8.49 3.30
CA ASN A 9 3.62 8.69 4.36
C ASN A 9 3.04 8.46 5.78
N THR A 10 1.72 8.29 5.92
CA THR A 10 1.09 7.85 7.18
C THR A 10 1.01 6.33 7.33
N LEU A 11 1.31 5.58 6.26
CA LEU A 11 1.32 4.13 6.30
C LEU A 11 2.44 3.64 7.23
N PRO A 12 2.24 2.50 7.91
CA PRO A 12 3.29 1.88 8.71
C PRO A 12 4.44 1.41 7.83
N THR A 13 5.65 1.33 8.40
CA THR A 13 6.75 0.60 7.75
C THR A 13 6.45 -0.89 7.73
N LEU A 14 7.19 -1.66 6.91
CA LEU A 14 7.04 -3.13 6.89
C LEU A 14 7.29 -3.76 8.28
N GLY A 15 8.30 -3.26 9.01
CA GLY A 15 8.60 -3.72 10.37
C GLY A 15 7.46 -3.43 11.34
N ASP A 16 6.93 -2.21 11.30
CA ASP A 16 5.80 -1.81 12.16
C ASP A 16 4.52 -2.57 11.82
N ALA A 17 4.24 -2.77 10.53
CA ALA A 17 3.10 -3.53 10.06
C ALA A 17 3.18 -4.99 10.54
N ASN A 18 4.35 -5.61 10.43
CA ASN A 18 4.56 -6.98 10.90
C ASN A 18 4.42 -7.09 12.44
N ALA A 19 4.93 -6.11 13.18
CA ALA A 19 4.82 -6.07 14.64
C ALA A 19 3.37 -5.88 15.13
N ARG A 20 2.57 -5.10 14.39
CA ARG A 20 1.14 -4.89 14.71
C ARG A 20 0.26 -6.07 14.31
N PHE A 21 0.70 -6.87 13.33
CA PHE A 21 -0.05 -8.02 12.83
C PHE A 21 0.31 -9.31 13.59
N VAL A 22 0.10 -9.31 14.91
CA VAL A 22 0.39 -10.42 15.84
C VAL A 22 -0.80 -11.37 16.01
N ASP A 23 -2.01 -10.86 16.29
CA ASP A 23 -3.22 -11.67 16.46
C ASP A 23 -3.98 -11.86 15.13
N ARG A 24 -3.31 -12.54 14.20
CA ARG A 24 -3.78 -12.71 12.81
C ARG A 24 -5.04 -13.56 12.72
N GLU A 25 -5.07 -14.66 13.46
CA GLU A 25 -6.14 -15.66 13.44
C GLU A 25 -7.53 -15.07 13.69
N PRO A 26 -7.78 -14.33 14.79
CA PRO A 26 -9.07 -13.69 15.03
C PRO A 26 -9.46 -12.72 13.90
N THR A 27 -8.52 -11.86 13.48
CA THR A 27 -8.74 -10.86 12.44
C THR A 27 -9.10 -11.52 11.10
N LEU A 28 -8.35 -12.55 10.70
CA LEU A 28 -8.57 -13.28 9.45
C LEU A 28 -9.89 -14.07 9.48
N ARG A 29 -10.31 -14.56 10.65
CA ARG A 29 -11.58 -15.26 10.81
C ARG A 29 -12.77 -14.31 10.61
N GLU A 30 -12.77 -13.16 11.24
CA GLU A 30 -13.82 -12.14 11.04
C GLU A 30 -13.87 -11.68 9.58
N LEU A 31 -12.70 -11.52 8.96
CA LEU A 31 -12.59 -11.18 7.55
C LEU A 31 -13.08 -12.32 6.64
N ALA A 32 -12.83 -13.58 6.98
CA ALA A 32 -13.32 -14.73 6.21
C ALA A 32 -14.85 -14.76 6.18
N ASP A 33 -15.50 -14.51 7.31
CA ASP A 33 -16.97 -14.42 7.40
C ASP A 33 -17.51 -13.26 6.55
N LEU A 34 -16.79 -12.14 6.50
CA LEU A 34 -17.13 -11.01 5.64
C LEU A 34 -16.94 -11.34 4.15
N LEU A 35 -15.79 -11.92 3.78
CA LEU A 35 -15.47 -12.27 2.39
C LEU A 35 -16.41 -13.34 1.83
N ALA A 36 -16.85 -14.28 2.67
CA ALA A 36 -17.82 -15.30 2.31
C ALA A 36 -19.17 -14.69 1.86
N GLN A 37 -19.60 -13.58 2.45
CA GLN A 37 -20.82 -12.87 2.04
C GLN A 37 -20.75 -12.33 0.61
N TYR A 38 -19.54 -12.07 0.11
CA TYR A 38 -19.28 -11.62 -1.24
C TYR A 38 -18.81 -12.76 -2.16
N GLY A 39 -18.97 -14.02 -1.76
CA GLY A 39 -18.56 -15.18 -2.55
C GLY A 39 -17.04 -15.30 -2.72
N ASN A 40 -16.25 -14.76 -1.78
CA ASN A 40 -14.79 -14.81 -1.77
C ASN A 40 -14.12 -14.23 -3.04
N ILE A 41 -14.79 -13.30 -3.73
CA ILE A 41 -14.24 -12.66 -4.94
C ILE A 41 -13.25 -11.52 -4.62
N PHE A 42 -13.17 -11.11 -3.36
CA PHE A 42 -12.27 -10.06 -2.88
C PHE A 42 -11.14 -10.65 -2.05
N GLY A 43 -9.95 -10.05 -2.18
CA GLY A 43 -8.77 -10.35 -1.38
C GLY A 43 -8.41 -9.19 -0.46
N ILE A 44 -7.52 -9.43 0.50
CA ILE A 44 -7.08 -8.44 1.48
C ILE A 44 -5.56 -8.32 1.41
N CYS A 45 -5.07 -7.09 1.40
CA CYS A 45 -3.65 -6.78 1.33
C CYS A 45 -3.25 -5.89 2.51
N LEU A 46 -2.12 -6.21 3.14
CA LEU A 46 -1.50 -5.34 4.13
C LEU A 46 -0.70 -4.24 3.42
N VAL A 47 -1.16 -3.00 3.52
CA VAL A 47 -0.51 -1.86 2.89
C VAL A 47 0.51 -1.26 3.86
N HIS A 48 1.73 -1.02 3.37
CA HIS A 48 2.83 -0.42 4.12
C HIS A 48 3.65 0.51 3.22
N SER A 49 4.37 1.46 3.83
CA SER A 49 5.29 2.34 3.11
C SER A 49 6.69 1.72 3.03
N HIS A 50 7.33 1.82 1.87
CA HIS A 50 8.74 1.45 1.67
C HIS A 50 9.68 2.66 1.66
N CYS A 51 9.16 3.84 1.40
CA CYS A 51 9.90 5.09 1.30
C CYS A 51 9.04 6.27 1.77
N LYS A 52 9.61 7.48 1.79
CA LYS A 52 8.80 8.71 1.90
C LYS A 52 8.61 9.30 0.52
N LEU A 53 7.39 9.72 0.21
CA LEU A 53 7.04 10.44 -1.01
C LEU A 53 7.10 11.94 -0.77
N ALA A 54 7.67 12.69 -1.71
CA ALA A 54 7.51 14.14 -1.80
C ALA A 54 6.17 14.49 -2.48
N ASP A 55 5.74 15.74 -2.35
CA ASP A 55 4.51 16.21 -3.00
C ASP A 55 4.61 16.03 -4.53
N GLY A 56 3.60 15.36 -5.11
CA GLY A 56 3.54 15.05 -6.54
C GLY A 56 4.23 13.72 -6.93
N GLU A 57 4.75 12.95 -5.96
CA GLU A 57 5.26 11.60 -6.19
C GLU A 57 4.23 10.52 -5.89
N ILE A 58 4.28 9.44 -6.67
CA ILE A 58 3.57 8.18 -6.43
C ILE A 58 4.56 7.04 -6.36
N CYS A 59 4.26 6.05 -5.52
CA CYS A 59 5.01 4.81 -5.52
C CYS A 59 4.56 3.96 -6.71
N SER A 60 5.43 3.78 -7.71
CA SER A 60 5.12 2.98 -8.90
C SER A 60 5.50 1.51 -8.65
N PRO A 61 4.61 0.54 -8.95
CA PRO A 61 4.94 -0.88 -8.83
C PRO A 61 5.84 -1.40 -9.96
N LYS A 62 6.25 -0.54 -10.92
CA LYS A 62 7.13 -0.96 -12.02
C LYS A 62 8.58 -1.14 -11.53
N GLY A 63 8.96 -2.38 -11.23
CA GLY A 63 10.33 -2.79 -10.91
C GLY A 63 10.40 -3.78 -9.75
N THR A 64 11.56 -4.42 -9.53
CA THR A 64 11.81 -5.35 -8.41
C THR A 64 11.68 -4.67 -7.04
N PHE A 65 11.83 -3.34 -6.99
CA PHE A 65 11.60 -2.52 -5.80
C PHE A 65 10.71 -1.32 -6.16
N PRO A 66 9.66 -1.02 -5.36
CA PRO A 66 8.84 0.16 -5.57
C PRO A 66 9.70 1.42 -5.41
N SER A 67 9.69 2.29 -6.42
CA SER A 67 10.39 3.58 -6.39
C SER A 67 9.42 4.75 -6.55
N PRO A 68 9.71 5.90 -5.91
CA PRO A 68 8.93 7.11 -6.08
C PRO A 68 9.09 7.63 -7.52
N ASN A 69 7.97 7.90 -8.18
CA ASN A 69 7.92 8.51 -9.51
C ASN A 69 7.04 9.76 -9.46
N ARG A 70 7.49 10.86 -10.06
CA ARG A 70 6.70 12.09 -10.17
C ARG A 70 5.59 11.90 -11.21
N ILE A 71 4.35 12.26 -10.86
CA ILE A 71 3.24 12.25 -11.82
C ILE A 71 3.40 13.46 -12.74
N GLY A 72 3.63 13.21 -14.03
CA GLY A 72 3.68 14.26 -15.06
C GLY A 72 5.08 14.73 -15.42
N MET A 73 5.81 13.90 -16.16
CA MET A 73 6.77 14.31 -17.20
C MET A 73 7.09 13.06 -18.01
N SER A 74 6.47 12.94 -19.18
CA SER A 74 7.02 12.10 -20.25
C SER A 74 8.40 12.66 -20.59
N SER A 75 9.47 12.07 -20.05
CA SER A 75 10.79 12.27 -20.63
C SER A 75 10.86 11.39 -21.87
N SER A 76 10.32 11.89 -22.97
CA SER A 76 10.84 11.54 -24.29
C SER A 76 12.24 12.12 -24.35
N THR A 77 13.24 11.28 -24.17
CA THR A 77 14.60 11.61 -24.59
C THR A 77 15.03 10.53 -25.57
N ILE A 78 15.25 10.98 -26.80
CA ILE A 78 15.82 10.27 -27.95
C ILE A 78 17.19 9.71 -27.58
#